data_AF-A0A954Q7R7-F1
#
_entry.id   AF-A0A954Q7R7-F1
#
_cell.length_a   1.000
_cell.length_b   1.000
_cell.length_c   1.000
_cell.angle_alpha   90.00
_cell.angle_beta   90.00
_cell.angle_gamma   90.00
#
_symmetry.space_group_name_H-M   'P 1'
#
loop_
_entity.id
_entity.type
_entity.pdbx_description
1 polymer ?
#
loop_
_entity_poly.entity_id
_entity_poly.type
_entity_poly.pdbx_seq_one_letter_code
_entity_poly.pdbx_strand_id
1 'polypeptide(L)'
;MGIVGKLLGAAGSTFVYICVATTVAETIIVASLWRSGAFETTKMQKYAAVVYGFDITELNLGGNKAKPTDPIASMTRDQLLDSRVKSNPTLLTRQEAIRKGADDIRALVQALSTKRERYEIVKRGFDDLLVKLEDDVDSSALTEVRRTLEVLQPKQSKDLMIEMLQDGDVDPEDNVLEDVLAMIRGMPQDKLRKIFTEFKTEEERIVLNNILLAIGELDTQ
;
A
#
# COMPACT_ATOMS: atom_id res chain seq x y z
N MET A 1 -37.49 22.78 6.74
CA MET A 1 -36.13 22.63 6.17
C MET A 1 -35.23 23.68 6.80
N GLY A 2 -34.50 23.26 7.85
CA GLY A 2 -33.95 24.15 8.87
C GLY A 2 -32.74 24.96 8.43
N ILE A 3 -32.57 26.11 9.09
CA ILE A 3 -31.45 27.05 8.98
C ILE A 3 -30.08 26.33 9.12
N VAL A 4 -30.05 25.21 9.84
CA VAL A 4 -28.88 24.32 10.01
C VAL A 4 -28.40 23.72 8.69
N GLY A 5 -29.30 23.34 7.76
CA GLY A 5 -28.91 22.82 6.45
C GLY A 5 -28.31 23.87 5.53
N LYS A 6 -28.74 25.13 5.65
CA LYS A 6 -28.15 26.27 4.92
C LYS A 6 -26.78 26.67 5.49
N LEU A 7 -26.59 26.57 6.80
CA LEU A 7 -25.30 26.82 7.45
C LEU A 7 -24.27 25.74 7.13
N LEU A 8 -24.67 24.46 7.09
CA LEU A 8 -23.77 23.36 6.72
C LEU A 8 -23.37 23.42 5.24
N GLY A 9 -24.30 23.79 4.35
CA GLY A 9 -24.00 24.06 2.94
C GLY A 9 -23.09 25.27 2.72
N ALA A 10 -23.23 26.32 3.52
CA ALA A 10 -22.36 27.50 3.47
C ALA A 10 -20.94 27.21 4.01
N ALA A 11 -20.82 26.35 5.02
CA ALA A 11 -19.52 25.89 5.50
C ALA A 11 -18.81 25.01 4.47
N GLY A 12 -19.54 24.15 3.76
CA GLY A 12 -18.98 23.33 2.68
C GLY A 12 -18.47 24.17 1.51
N SER A 13 -19.23 25.18 1.06
CA SER A 13 -18.83 26.01 -0.07
C SER A 13 -17.62 26.89 0.24
N THR A 14 -17.52 27.43 1.45
CA THR A 14 -16.35 28.23 1.87
C THR A 14 -15.06 27.41 1.90
N PHE A 15 -15.12 26.15 2.33
CA PHE A 15 -13.97 25.24 2.28
C PHE A 15 -13.50 24.97 0.84
N VAL A 16 -14.44 24.73 -0.07
CA VAL A 16 -14.13 24.55 -1.50
C VAL A 16 -13.50 25.81 -2.09
N TYR A 17 -14.03 27.01 -1.77
CA TYR A 17 -13.44 28.27 -2.22
C TYR A 17 -12.01 28.49 -1.72
N ILE A 18 -11.71 28.10 -0.47
CA ILE A 18 -10.35 28.19 0.08
C ILE A 18 -9.40 27.22 -0.66
N CYS A 19 -9.83 25.98 -0.90
CA CYS A 19 -9.03 25.02 -1.68
C CYS A 19 -8.77 25.52 -3.10
N VAL A 20 -9.79 26.05 -3.79
CA VAL A 20 -9.64 26.60 -5.15
C VAL A 20 -8.76 27.86 -5.15
N ALA A 21 -8.88 28.72 -4.14
CA ALA A 21 -7.99 29.89 -4.02
C ALA A 21 -6.52 29.47 -3.83
N THR A 22 -6.28 28.39 -3.08
CA THR A 22 -4.93 27.88 -2.82
C THR A 22 -4.28 27.31 -4.08
N THR A 23 -5.01 26.52 -4.86
CA THR A 23 -4.49 25.98 -6.14
C THR A 23 -4.24 27.08 -7.17
N VAL A 24 -5.09 28.11 -7.21
CA VAL A 24 -4.85 29.29 -8.07
C VAL A 24 -3.61 30.07 -7.63
N ALA A 25 -3.38 30.23 -6.32
CA ALA A 25 -2.18 30.89 -5.83
C ALA A 25 -0.90 30.13 -6.20
N GLU A 26 -0.89 28.81 -6.02
CA GLU A 26 0.25 27.95 -6.37
C GLU A 26 0.57 28.01 -7.87
N THR A 27 -0.46 27.95 -8.73
CA THR A 27 -0.26 28.02 -10.18
C THR A 27 0.30 29.37 -10.64
N ILE A 28 -0.11 30.48 -10.01
CA ILE A 28 0.45 31.81 -10.29
C ILE A 28 1.92 31.90 -9.87
N ILE A 29 2.29 31.32 -8.73
CA ILE A 29 3.69 31.29 -8.25
C ILE A 29 4.57 30.49 -9.23
N VAL A 30 4.10 29.31 -9.65
CA VAL A 30 4.83 28.47 -10.62
C VAL A 30 4.96 29.18 -11.96
N ALA A 31 3.89 29.81 -12.45
CA ALA A 31 3.91 30.56 -13.71
C ALA A 31 4.84 31.79 -13.65
N SER A 32 4.85 32.50 -12.51
CA SER A 32 5.77 33.62 -12.22
C SER A 32 7.22 33.15 -12.22
N LEU A 33 7.51 32.03 -11.56
CA LEU A 33 8.84 31.43 -11.51
C LEU A 33 9.31 30.97 -12.89
N TRP A 34 8.43 30.38 -13.70
CA TRP A 34 8.74 30.04 -15.09
C TRP A 34 9.08 31.27 -15.94
N ARG A 35 8.31 32.36 -15.80
CA ARG A 35 8.56 33.60 -16.55
C ARG A 35 9.83 34.33 -16.11
N SER A 36 10.22 34.18 -14.84
CA SER A 36 11.48 34.71 -14.30
C SER A 36 12.74 33.93 -14.70
N GLY A 37 12.60 32.83 -15.45
CA GLY A 37 13.74 32.02 -15.91
C GLY A 37 14.43 31.26 -14.77
N ALA A 38 13.73 30.97 -13.66
CA ALA A 38 14.31 30.25 -12.51
C ALA A 38 14.76 28.82 -12.83
N PHE A 39 14.35 28.28 -13.99
CA PHE A 39 14.77 26.99 -14.54
C PHE A 39 16.03 27.08 -15.42
N GLU A 40 16.81 28.16 -15.31
CA GLU A 40 18.15 28.18 -15.88
C GLU A 40 18.98 27.05 -15.24
N THR A 41 19.52 26.16 -16.07
CA THR A 41 20.22 24.92 -15.66
C THR A 41 21.34 25.17 -14.64
N THR A 42 21.93 26.36 -14.64
CA THR A 42 22.91 26.84 -13.67
C THR A 42 22.35 27.08 -12.26
N LYS A 43 21.09 27.48 -12.09
CA LYS A 43 20.46 27.65 -10.76
C LYS A 43 19.93 26.32 -10.22
N MET A 44 19.39 25.46 -11.08
CA MET A 44 18.95 24.11 -10.71
C MET A 44 20.12 23.26 -10.20
N GLN A 45 21.31 23.37 -10.83
CA GLN A 45 22.53 22.73 -10.36
C GLN A 45 23.03 23.29 -9.03
N LYS A 46 22.84 24.58 -8.75
CA LYS A 46 23.18 25.18 -7.45
C LYS A 46 22.27 24.70 -6.33
N TYR A 47 20.96 24.58 -6.58
CA TYR A 47 20.04 24.01 -5.60
C TYR A 47 20.27 22.52 -5.38
N ALA A 48 20.53 21.76 -6.46
CA ALA A 48 20.94 20.37 -6.33
C ALA A 48 22.24 20.24 -5.54
N ALA A 49 23.26 21.06 -5.82
CA ALA A 49 24.53 21.05 -5.10
C ALA A 49 24.35 21.35 -3.59
N VAL A 50 23.49 22.32 -3.22
CA VAL A 50 23.21 22.63 -1.81
C VAL A 50 22.48 21.48 -1.11
N VAL A 51 21.53 20.83 -1.77
CA VAL A 51 20.80 19.66 -1.23
C VAL A 51 21.71 18.43 -1.09
N TYR A 52 22.64 18.26 -2.03
CA TYR A 52 23.62 17.17 -2.01
C TYR A 52 24.93 17.52 -1.26
N GLY A 53 25.02 18.70 -0.64
CA GLY A 53 26.15 19.12 0.19
C GLY A 53 27.45 19.43 -0.56
N PHE A 54 27.40 19.67 -1.87
CA PHE A 54 28.56 20.11 -2.66
C PHE A 54 28.78 21.62 -2.51
N ASP A 55 30.01 22.00 -2.20
CA ASP A 55 30.40 23.40 -1.99
C ASP A 55 30.29 24.19 -3.31
N ILE A 56 29.43 25.20 -3.31
CA ILE A 56 29.06 26.04 -4.47
C ILE A 56 30.24 26.84 -5.02
N THR A 57 31.35 26.87 -4.29
CA THR A 57 32.60 27.51 -4.68
C THR A 57 33.30 26.78 -5.84
N GLU A 58 33.16 25.46 -5.99
CA GLU A 58 33.87 24.70 -7.04
C GLU A 58 33.17 24.76 -8.41
N LEU A 59 31.84 24.93 -8.45
CA LEU A 59 31.09 25.01 -9.72
C LEU A 59 31.25 26.36 -10.46
N ASN A 60 31.80 27.39 -9.81
CA ASN A 60 32.12 28.67 -10.45
C ASN A 60 33.45 28.66 -11.23
N LEU A 61 34.15 27.52 -11.30
CA LEU A 61 35.38 27.37 -12.09
C LEU A 61 35.11 26.99 -13.57
N GLY A 62 33.86 26.97 -14.01
CA GLY A 62 33.46 26.61 -15.38
C GLY A 62 33.60 27.71 -16.44
N GLY A 63 34.02 28.93 -16.06
CA GLY A 63 34.07 30.08 -16.98
C GLY A 63 35.40 30.32 -17.69
N ASN A 64 36.49 29.63 -17.34
CA ASN A 64 37.77 29.83 -18.01
C ASN A 64 38.54 28.51 -18.09
N LYS A 65 38.22 27.70 -19.10
CA LYS A 65 39.08 26.58 -19.49
C LYS A 65 40.36 27.14 -20.10
N ALA A 66 41.32 27.48 -19.24
CA ALA A 66 42.70 27.61 -19.63
C ALA A 66 43.12 26.27 -20.25
N LYS A 67 43.50 26.35 -21.53
CA LYS A 67 44.12 25.26 -22.30
C LYS A 67 45.27 24.68 -21.47
N PRO A 68 45.40 23.35 -21.30
CA PRO A 68 46.56 22.80 -20.61
C PRO A 68 47.78 23.07 -21.49
N THR A 69 48.58 24.07 -21.12
CA THR A 69 49.94 24.20 -21.60
C THR A 69 50.74 23.12 -20.89
N ASP A 70 51.16 22.09 -21.61
CA ASP A 70 52.03 21.04 -21.08
C ASP A 70 53.30 21.67 -20.46
N PRO A 71 53.50 21.61 -19.13
CA PRO A 71 54.70 22.17 -18.49
C PRO A 71 55.90 21.21 -18.54
N ILE A 72 55.79 20.08 -19.25
CA ILE A 72 56.73 18.97 -19.11
C ILE A 72 58.07 19.27 -19.82
N ALA A 73 58.10 20.21 -20.77
CA ALA A 73 59.29 20.50 -21.56
C ALA A 73 60.40 21.29 -20.82
N SER A 74 60.16 21.77 -19.59
CA SER A 74 61.15 22.58 -18.86
C SER A 74 61.29 22.27 -17.35
N MET A 75 60.66 21.20 -16.86
CA MET A 75 60.84 20.82 -15.45
C MET A 75 62.21 20.14 -15.26
N THR A 76 63.01 20.69 -14.35
CA THR A 76 64.29 20.08 -13.96
C THR A 76 64.01 18.80 -13.17
N ARG A 77 64.87 17.77 -13.28
CA ARG A 77 64.70 16.44 -12.66
C ARG A 77 64.23 16.51 -11.19
N ASP A 78 64.75 17.46 -10.42
CA ASP A 78 64.45 17.61 -9.00
C ASP A 78 63.02 18.12 -8.75
N GLN A 79 62.48 18.98 -9.61
CA GLN A 79 61.09 19.46 -9.52
C GLN A 79 60.09 18.34 -9.86
N LEU A 80 60.49 17.40 -10.73
CA LEU A 80 59.68 16.24 -11.11
C LEU A 80 59.62 15.20 -9.97
N LEU A 81 60.72 15.05 -9.22
CA LEU A 81 60.77 14.20 -8.02
C LEU A 81 59.95 14.82 -6.88
N ASP A 82 60.08 16.12 -6.62
CA ASP A 82 59.32 16.81 -5.57
C ASP A 82 57.80 16.77 -5.83
N SER A 83 57.38 16.94 -7.10
CA SER A 83 55.98 16.79 -7.50
C SER A 83 55.44 15.38 -7.24
N ARG A 84 56.22 14.34 -7.56
CA ARG A 84 55.85 12.93 -7.30
C ARG A 84 55.75 12.62 -5.81
N VAL A 85 56.67 13.15 -5.00
CA VAL A 85 56.64 12.99 -3.54
C VAL A 85 55.40 13.67 -2.94
N LYS A 86 55.01 14.85 -3.45
CA LYS A 86 53.81 15.57 -3.00
C LYS A 86 52.50 14.92 -3.45
N SER A 87 52.48 14.24 -4.60
CA SER A 87 51.29 13.53 -5.10
C SER A 87 51.03 12.17 -4.42
N ASN A 88 52.05 11.53 -3.86
CA ASN A 88 51.87 10.21 -3.22
C ASN A 88 50.94 10.25 -1.98
N PRO A 89 51.06 11.23 -1.06
CA PRO A 89 50.15 11.36 0.08
C PRO A 89 48.69 11.57 -0.34
N THR A 90 48.44 12.35 -1.41
CA THR A 90 47.07 12.63 -1.88
C THR A 90 46.42 11.41 -2.54
N LEU A 91 47.21 10.53 -3.15
CA LEU A 91 46.71 9.25 -3.66
C LEU A 91 46.32 8.29 -2.54
N LEU A 92 47.11 8.23 -1.46
CA LEU A 92 46.79 7.39 -0.30
C LEU A 92 45.53 7.86 0.43
N THR A 93 45.35 9.18 0.62
CA THR A 93 44.12 9.70 1.23
C THR A 93 42.90 9.45 0.37
N ARG A 94 43.02 9.57 -0.97
CA ARG A 94 41.94 9.22 -1.89
C ARG A 94 41.61 7.73 -1.85
N GLN A 95 42.61 6.86 -1.81
CA GLN A 95 42.39 5.41 -1.72
C GLN A 95 41.67 5.04 -0.42
N GLU A 96 42.06 5.67 0.70
CA GLU A 96 41.40 5.46 1.99
C GLU A 96 39.96 5.99 2.00
N ALA A 97 39.72 7.16 1.40
CA ALA A 97 38.37 7.70 1.25
C ALA A 97 37.46 6.80 0.40
N ILE A 98 37.98 6.25 -0.70
CA ILE A 98 37.24 5.29 -1.55
C ILE A 98 36.95 4.01 -0.78
N ARG A 99 37.94 3.48 -0.05
CA ARG A 99 37.76 2.28 0.77
C ARG A 99 36.69 2.48 1.84
N LYS A 100 36.77 3.59 2.57
CA LYS A 100 35.79 3.96 3.59
C LYS A 100 34.39 4.12 2.99
N GLY A 101 34.27 4.80 1.85
CA GLY A 101 33.00 4.93 1.15
C GLY A 101 32.41 3.58 0.72
N ALA A 102 33.24 2.65 0.26
CA ALA A 102 32.80 1.29 -0.08
C ALA A 102 32.32 0.52 1.16
N ASP A 103 33.00 0.66 2.30
CA ASP A 103 32.61 0.01 3.55
C ASP A 103 31.32 0.62 4.13
N ASP A 104 31.13 1.93 4.04
CA ASP A 104 29.90 2.62 4.43
C ASP A 104 28.70 2.16 3.57
N ILE A 105 28.87 2.02 2.25
CA ILE A 105 27.82 1.49 1.37
C ILE A 105 27.46 0.06 1.75
N ARG A 106 28.45 -0.81 2.04
CA ARG A 106 28.17 -2.17 2.49
C ARG A 106 27.39 -2.20 3.80
N ALA A 107 27.76 -1.35 4.76
CA ALA A 107 27.05 -1.23 6.03
C ALA A 107 25.60 -0.77 5.83
N LEU A 108 25.37 0.19 4.94
CA LEU A 108 24.02 0.66 4.59
C LEU A 108 23.18 -0.43 3.91
N VAL A 109 23.76 -1.20 2.98
CA VAL A 109 23.08 -2.32 2.33
C VAL A 109 22.67 -3.38 3.36
N GLN A 110 23.56 -3.71 4.29
CA GLN A 110 23.27 -4.68 5.35
C GLN A 110 22.20 -4.17 6.34
N ALA A 111 22.23 -2.87 6.67
CA ALA A 111 21.21 -2.25 7.49
C ALA A 111 19.84 -2.25 6.80
N LEU A 112 19.80 -1.97 5.49
CA LEU A 112 18.58 -1.98 4.70
C LEU A 112 18.02 -3.39 4.52
N SER A 113 18.86 -4.39 4.28
CA SER A 113 18.41 -5.78 4.18
C SER A 113 17.79 -6.25 5.49
N THR A 114 18.43 -5.95 6.63
CA THR A 114 17.92 -6.27 7.97
C THR A 114 16.58 -5.59 8.26
N LYS A 115 16.44 -4.29 7.90
CA LYS A 115 15.18 -3.55 8.06
C LYS A 115 14.07 -4.14 7.19
N ARG A 116 14.39 -4.51 5.95
CA ARG A 116 13.44 -5.13 5.03
C ARG A 116 12.96 -6.47 5.58
N GLU A 117 13.87 -7.31 6.05
CA GLU A 117 13.53 -8.61 6.64
C GLU A 117 12.60 -8.46 7.86
N ARG A 118 12.91 -7.52 8.76
CA ARG A 118 12.03 -7.21 9.90
C ARG A 118 10.64 -6.74 9.47
N TYR A 119 10.58 -5.88 8.46
CA TYR A 119 9.31 -5.41 7.91
C TYR A 119 8.49 -6.56 7.31
N GLU A 120 9.12 -7.43 6.54
CA GLU A 120 8.46 -8.61 5.95
C GLU A 120 7.92 -9.56 7.03
N ILE A 121 8.65 -9.76 8.13
CA ILE A 121 8.17 -10.56 9.27
C ILE A 121 6.92 -9.92 9.89
N VAL A 122 6.96 -8.62 10.15
CA VAL A 122 5.82 -7.89 10.73
C VAL A 122 4.62 -7.91 9.78
N LYS A 123 4.85 -7.70 8.49
CA LYS A 123 3.80 -7.71 7.47
C LYS A 123 3.11 -9.08 7.43
N ARG A 124 3.87 -10.17 7.34
CA ARG A 124 3.31 -11.53 7.36
C ARG A 124 2.52 -11.80 8.65
N GLY A 125 3.04 -11.37 9.80
CA GLY A 125 2.32 -11.52 11.06
C GLY A 125 1.01 -10.74 11.12
N PHE A 126 0.92 -9.59 10.43
CA PHE A 126 -0.30 -8.81 10.32
C PHE A 126 -1.28 -9.44 9.33
N ASP A 127 -0.80 -9.89 8.17
CA ASP A 127 -1.60 -10.60 7.17
C ASP A 127 -2.20 -11.89 7.78
N ASP A 128 -1.40 -12.66 8.54
CA ASP A 128 -1.88 -13.85 9.27
C ASP A 128 -2.92 -13.51 10.35
N LEU A 129 -2.82 -12.34 10.97
CA LEU A 129 -3.79 -11.89 11.98
C LEU A 129 -5.09 -11.43 11.34
N LEU A 130 -5.02 -10.77 10.17
CA LEU A 130 -6.20 -10.39 9.40
C LEU A 130 -6.98 -11.63 8.95
N VAL A 131 -6.31 -12.62 8.35
CA VAL A 131 -6.95 -13.86 7.93
C VAL A 131 -7.62 -14.57 9.11
N LYS A 132 -6.92 -14.66 10.26
CA LYS A 132 -7.52 -15.26 11.46
C LYS A 132 -8.70 -14.46 12.00
N LEU A 133 -8.65 -13.13 11.93
CA LEU A 133 -9.74 -12.30 12.42
C LEU A 133 -10.96 -12.41 11.49
N GLU A 134 -10.75 -12.47 10.18
CA GLU A 134 -11.80 -12.75 9.19
C GLU A 134 -12.41 -14.13 9.44
N ASP A 135 -11.59 -15.19 9.52
CA ASP A 135 -12.05 -16.55 9.84
C ASP A 135 -12.80 -16.63 11.18
N ASP A 136 -12.31 -15.96 12.23
CA ASP A 136 -12.94 -15.93 13.55
C ASP A 136 -14.28 -15.16 13.52
N VAL A 137 -14.35 -14.04 12.79
CA VAL A 137 -15.59 -13.26 12.65
C VAL A 137 -16.62 -14.04 11.84
N ASP A 138 -16.23 -14.65 10.72
CA ASP A 138 -17.14 -15.41 9.86
C ASP A 138 -17.64 -16.66 10.59
N SER A 139 -16.75 -17.40 11.25
CA SER A 139 -17.14 -18.57 12.04
C SER A 139 -18.01 -18.21 13.25
N SER A 140 -17.74 -17.08 13.93
CA SER A 140 -18.57 -16.59 15.04
C SER A 140 -19.94 -16.13 14.56
N ALA A 141 -20.00 -15.37 13.46
CA ALA A 141 -21.25 -14.91 12.86
C ALA A 141 -22.10 -16.12 12.43
N LEU A 142 -21.51 -17.08 11.69
CA LEU A 142 -22.20 -18.32 11.30
C LEU A 142 -22.67 -19.13 12.52
N THR A 143 -21.92 -19.14 13.61
CA THR A 143 -22.31 -19.82 14.86
C THR A 143 -23.49 -19.13 15.54
N GLU A 144 -23.54 -17.81 15.56
CA GLU A 144 -24.66 -17.04 16.14
C GLU A 144 -25.94 -17.20 15.33
N VAL A 145 -25.85 -17.10 14.00
CA VAL A 145 -27.00 -17.30 13.12
C VAL A 145 -27.48 -18.76 13.24
N ARG A 146 -26.56 -19.75 13.33
CA ARG A 146 -26.93 -21.17 13.59
C ARG A 146 -27.67 -21.31 14.91
N ARG A 147 -27.16 -20.72 15.99
CA ARG A 147 -27.81 -20.74 17.31
C ARG A 147 -29.21 -20.13 17.25
N THR A 148 -29.39 -19.08 16.46
CA THR A 148 -30.69 -18.45 16.24
C THR A 148 -31.64 -19.38 15.49
N LEU A 149 -31.20 -19.98 14.38
CA LEU A 149 -32.01 -20.96 13.63
C LEU A 149 -32.40 -22.18 14.45
N GLU A 150 -31.54 -22.58 15.38
CA GLU A 150 -31.77 -23.72 16.26
C GLU A 150 -32.83 -23.47 17.34
N VAL A 151 -33.09 -22.20 17.68
CA VAL A 151 -34.09 -21.77 18.67
C VAL A 151 -35.42 -21.44 17.99
N LEU A 152 -35.37 -21.00 16.73
CA LEU A 152 -36.56 -20.68 15.94
C LEU A 152 -37.42 -21.92 15.66
N GLN A 153 -38.71 -21.68 15.39
CA GLN A 153 -39.61 -22.74 14.98
C GLN A 153 -39.24 -23.25 13.58
N PRO A 154 -39.41 -24.55 13.27
CA PRO A 154 -39.00 -25.12 11.98
C PRO A 154 -39.53 -24.38 10.75
N LYS A 155 -40.75 -23.85 10.84
CA LYS A 155 -41.38 -23.05 9.78
C LYS A 155 -40.68 -21.70 9.56
N GLN A 156 -40.30 -21.01 10.64
CA GLN A 156 -39.61 -19.72 10.57
C GLN A 156 -38.18 -19.89 10.08
N SER A 157 -37.50 -20.97 10.49
CA SER A 157 -36.17 -21.31 9.99
C SER A 157 -36.20 -21.56 8.48
N LYS A 158 -37.23 -22.25 7.97
CA LYS A 158 -37.46 -22.44 6.53
C LYS A 158 -37.65 -21.11 5.80
N ASP A 159 -38.52 -20.24 6.32
CA ASP A 159 -38.79 -18.94 5.69
C ASP A 159 -37.52 -18.07 5.64
N LEU A 160 -36.72 -18.04 6.71
CA LEU A 160 -35.45 -17.31 6.75
C LEU A 160 -34.40 -17.88 5.77
N MET A 161 -34.31 -19.20 5.62
CA MET A 161 -33.39 -19.82 4.65
C MET A 161 -33.78 -19.49 3.21
N ILE A 162 -35.07 -19.41 2.91
CA ILE A 162 -35.57 -19.03 1.58
C ILE A 162 -35.27 -17.54 1.34
N GLU A 163 -35.48 -16.68 2.34
CA GLU A 163 -35.16 -15.25 2.26
C GLU A 163 -33.67 -15.03 2.01
N MET A 164 -32.78 -15.71 2.73
CA MET A 164 -31.32 -15.65 2.51
C MET A 164 -30.92 -16.07 1.09
N LEU A 165 -31.54 -17.12 0.54
CA LEU A 165 -31.26 -17.58 -0.83
C LEU A 165 -31.86 -16.68 -1.90
N GLN A 166 -32.90 -15.91 -1.59
CA GLN A 166 -33.54 -14.96 -2.51
C GLN A 166 -32.84 -13.59 -2.50
N ASP A 167 -32.27 -13.18 -1.36
CA ASP A 167 -31.51 -11.95 -1.21
C ASP A 167 -30.06 -12.08 -1.72
N GLY A 168 -29.62 -13.25 -2.16
CA GLY A 168 -28.23 -13.55 -2.59
C GLY A 168 -27.75 -12.90 -3.89
N ASP A 169 -28.43 -11.87 -4.38
CA ASP A 169 -28.06 -11.08 -5.57
C ASP A 169 -27.09 -9.91 -5.26
N VAL A 170 -26.59 -9.80 -4.02
CA VAL A 170 -25.87 -8.59 -3.56
C VAL A 170 -24.40 -8.54 -4.01
N ASP A 171 -23.73 -9.67 -4.27
CA ASP A 171 -22.38 -9.66 -4.84
C ASP A 171 -22.08 -10.91 -5.71
N PRO A 172 -21.53 -10.76 -6.94
CA PRO A 172 -21.20 -11.90 -7.83
C PRO A 172 -20.11 -12.84 -7.31
N GLU A 173 -19.39 -12.47 -6.25
CA GLU A 173 -18.31 -13.24 -5.62
C GLU A 173 -18.75 -13.98 -4.35
N ASP A 174 -19.91 -13.64 -3.76
CA ASP A 174 -20.43 -14.26 -2.54
C ASP A 174 -21.36 -15.45 -2.89
N ASN A 175 -20.90 -16.66 -2.61
CA ASN A 175 -21.69 -17.87 -2.79
C ASN A 175 -22.62 -18.08 -1.59
N VAL A 176 -23.74 -17.36 -1.55
CA VAL A 176 -24.73 -17.43 -0.45
C VAL A 176 -25.27 -18.85 -0.19
N LEU A 177 -25.24 -19.72 -1.21
CA LEU A 177 -25.55 -21.14 -1.06
C LEU A 177 -24.53 -21.84 -0.15
N GLU A 178 -23.24 -21.51 -0.25
CA GLU A 178 -22.17 -22.08 0.56
C GLU A 178 -22.29 -21.70 2.05
N ASP A 179 -22.69 -20.46 2.35
CA ASP A 179 -22.93 -20.02 3.73
C ASP A 179 -24.12 -20.74 4.37
N VAL A 180 -25.22 -20.89 3.62
CA VAL A 180 -26.39 -21.67 4.07
C VAL A 180 -26.01 -23.13 4.30
N LEU A 181 -25.16 -23.71 3.45
CA LEU A 181 -24.65 -25.07 3.61
C LEU A 181 -23.72 -25.21 4.83
N ALA A 182 -22.78 -24.28 5.02
CA ALA A 182 -21.89 -24.24 6.18
C ALA A 182 -22.69 -24.14 7.49
N MET A 183 -23.76 -23.35 7.49
CA MET A 183 -24.68 -23.21 8.60
C MET A 183 -25.45 -24.51 8.89
N ILE A 184 -26.01 -25.16 7.88
CA ILE A 184 -26.75 -26.43 7.99
C ILE A 184 -25.86 -27.55 8.54
N ARG A 185 -24.62 -27.69 8.07
CA ARG A 185 -23.72 -28.81 8.38
C ARG A 185 -23.45 -29.02 9.87
N GLY A 186 -23.38 -27.96 10.66
CA GLY A 186 -23.14 -28.09 12.10
C GLY A 186 -24.41 -28.06 12.96
N MET A 187 -25.60 -28.17 12.36
CA MET A 187 -26.86 -28.28 13.10
C MET A 187 -27.17 -29.75 13.45
N PRO A 188 -27.81 -30.04 14.60
CA PRO A 188 -28.28 -31.38 14.93
C PRO A 188 -29.27 -31.93 13.88
N GLN A 189 -29.03 -33.16 13.40
CA GLN A 189 -29.83 -33.81 12.34
C GLN A 189 -31.34 -33.86 12.65
N ASP A 190 -31.73 -33.99 13.91
CA ASP A 190 -33.13 -34.02 14.34
C ASP A 190 -33.85 -32.68 14.10
N LYS A 191 -33.15 -31.55 14.22
CA LYS A 191 -33.71 -30.21 13.96
C LYS A 191 -33.77 -29.95 12.46
N LEU A 192 -32.71 -30.29 11.73
CA LEU A 192 -32.67 -30.20 10.27
C LEU A 192 -33.82 -30.98 9.62
N ARG A 193 -34.04 -32.22 10.04
CA ARG A 193 -35.15 -33.04 9.51
C ARG A 193 -36.51 -32.36 9.71
N LYS A 194 -36.73 -31.72 10.87
CA LYS A 194 -37.98 -31.00 11.15
C LYS A 194 -38.13 -29.77 10.25
N ILE A 195 -37.06 -29.05 9.98
CA ILE A 195 -37.05 -27.88 9.08
C ILE A 195 -37.33 -28.33 7.64
N PHE A 196 -36.64 -29.38 7.16
CA PHE A 196 -36.84 -29.92 5.80
C PHE A 196 -38.25 -30.49 5.57
N THR A 197 -38.93 -30.95 6.63
CA THR A 197 -40.32 -31.42 6.54
C THR A 197 -41.33 -30.27 6.30
N GLU A 198 -40.95 -29.03 6.60
CA GLU A 198 -41.81 -27.86 6.38
C GLU A 198 -41.74 -27.31 4.94
N PHE A 199 -40.80 -27.75 4.10
CA PHE A 199 -40.76 -27.45 2.66
C PHE A 199 -41.84 -28.27 1.96
N LYS A 200 -43.01 -27.66 1.74
CA LYS A 200 -44.22 -28.37 1.30
C LYS A 200 -44.59 -28.02 -0.14
N THR A 201 -44.31 -26.81 -0.59
CA THR A 201 -44.68 -26.34 -1.94
C THR A 201 -43.72 -26.89 -3.01
N GLU A 202 -44.16 -26.89 -4.26
CA GLU A 202 -43.36 -27.47 -5.36
C GLU A 202 -42.08 -26.66 -5.62
N GLU A 203 -42.16 -25.33 -5.53
CA GLU A 203 -41.02 -24.42 -5.66
C GLU A 203 -40.02 -24.60 -4.51
N GLU A 204 -40.51 -24.75 -3.28
CA GLU A 204 -39.70 -25.05 -2.09
C GLU A 204 -38.95 -26.38 -2.21
N ARG A 205 -39.57 -27.40 -2.82
CA ARG A 205 -38.95 -28.71 -3.02
C ARG A 205 -37.79 -28.66 -4.01
N ILE A 206 -37.86 -27.79 -5.02
CA ILE A 206 -36.76 -27.59 -5.97
C ILE A 206 -35.56 -26.96 -5.25
N VAL A 207 -35.80 -25.95 -4.41
CA VAL A 207 -34.75 -25.32 -3.59
C VAL A 207 -34.14 -26.33 -2.61
N LEU A 208 -34.97 -27.13 -1.94
CA LEU A 208 -34.49 -28.19 -1.06
C LEU A 208 -33.67 -29.25 -1.82
N ASN A 209 -34.07 -29.62 -3.02
CA ASN A 209 -33.32 -30.55 -3.87
C ASN A 209 -31.94 -29.99 -4.21
N ASN A 210 -31.87 -28.71 -4.60
CA ASN A 210 -30.60 -28.03 -4.88
C ASN A 210 -29.68 -28.00 -3.65
N ILE A 211 -30.22 -27.72 -2.46
CA ILE A 211 -29.45 -27.78 -1.20
C ILE A 211 -28.96 -29.20 -0.93
N LEU A 212 -29.80 -30.22 -1.11
CA LEU A 212 -29.43 -31.63 -0.87
C LEU A 212 -28.40 -32.15 -1.87
N LEU A 213 -28.50 -31.75 -3.15
CA LEU A 213 -27.49 -32.08 -4.17
C LEU A 213 -26.15 -31.43 -3.83
N ALA A 214 -26.15 -30.15 -3.44
CA ALA A 214 -24.92 -29.46 -3.04
C ALA A 214 -24.28 -30.07 -1.78
N ILE A 215 -25.08 -30.55 -0.82
CA ILE A 215 -24.57 -31.35 0.32
C ILE A 215 -23.92 -32.64 -0.17
N GLY A 216 -24.55 -33.35 -1.11
CA GLY A 216 -24.07 -34.64 -1.63
C GLY A 216 -22.82 -34.55 -2.51
N GLU A 217 -22.71 -33.52 -3.35
CA GLU A 217 -21.55 -33.30 -4.22
C GLU A 217 -20.27 -32.97 -3.43
N LEU A 218 -20.41 -32.22 -2.34
CA LEU A 218 -19.29 -31.89 -1.45
C LEU A 218 -18.89 -33.03 -0.50
N ASP A 219 -19.72 -34.07 -0.32
CA ASP A 219 -19.39 -35.28 0.47
C ASP A 219 -18.64 -36.32 -0.39
N THR A 220 -18.59 -36.11 -1.71
CA THR A 220 -17.84 -36.93 -2.68
C THR A 220 -16.48 -36.37 -3.09
N GLN A 221 -16.08 -35.20 -2.56
CA GLN A 221 -14.72 -34.63 -2.68
C GLN A 221 -13.96 -34.78 -1.36
#